data_AF-A0A9K3DW35-F1
#
_entry.id   AF-A0A9K3DW35-F1
#
_cell.length_a   1.000
_cell.length_b   1.000
_cell.length_c   1.000
_cell.angle_alpha   90.00
_cell.angle_beta   90.00
_cell.angle_gamma   90.00
#
_symmetry.space_group_name_H-M   'P 1'
#
loop_
_entity.id
_entity.type
_entity.pdbx_description
1 polymer ?
#
loop_
_entity_poly.entity_id
_entity_poly.type
_entity_poly.pdbx_seq_one_letter_code
_entity_poly.pdbx_strand_id
1 'polypeptide(L)'
;MRHLRITSTMMASRVREDMDPNNYLQFDIIRDYPPHSMSLEVWRALCRRWNTPGWLNKSKSGSRNRRSGNMNGKSSRHTGGSMGYAERHARMKRKMNAEPNFKQIFLKPISLKNANKNYGTGTLTYIT
;
A
#
# COMPACT_ATOMS: atom_id res chain seq x y z
N MET A 1 2.33 -11.57 -4.15
CA MET A 1 2.44 -12.30 -2.86
C MET A 1 1.24 -13.17 -2.46
N ARG A 2 -0.02 -12.89 -2.83
CA ARG A 2 -1.14 -13.83 -2.54
C ARG A 2 -0.93 -15.18 -3.23
N HIS A 3 -0.59 -15.18 -4.53
CA HIS A 3 -0.36 -16.41 -5.29
C HIS A 3 0.72 -17.30 -4.66
N LEU A 4 1.85 -16.73 -4.19
CA LEU A 4 2.93 -17.50 -3.55
C LEU A 4 2.44 -18.27 -2.32
N ARG A 5 1.59 -17.63 -1.50
CA ARG A 5 1.00 -18.28 -0.32
C ARG A 5 0.08 -19.42 -0.73
N ILE A 6 -0.73 -19.24 -1.78
CA ILE A 6 -1.60 -20.30 -2.32
C ILE A 6 -0.76 -21.47 -2.84
N THR A 7 0.28 -21.21 -3.63
CA THR A 7 1.20 -22.26 -4.11
C THR A 7 1.78 -23.06 -2.95
N SER A 8 2.31 -22.38 -1.94
CA SER A 8 2.87 -23.02 -0.74
C SER A 8 1.82 -23.82 0.03
N THR A 9 0.59 -23.32 0.08
CA THR A 9 -0.55 -23.99 0.73
C THR A 9 -0.91 -25.28 0.00
N MET A 10 -0.98 -25.24 -1.34
CA MET A 10 -1.23 -26.45 -2.15
C MET A 10 -0.11 -27.47 -2.03
N MET A 11 1.14 -27.04 -1.90
CA MET A 11 2.27 -27.95 -1.67
C MET A 11 2.18 -28.61 -0.30
N ALA A 12 1.90 -27.83 0.74
CA ALA A 12 1.74 -28.31 2.10
C ALA A 12 0.53 -29.26 2.25
N SER A 13 -0.61 -28.93 1.65
CA SER A 13 -1.85 -29.73 1.75
C SER A 13 -1.78 -31.07 1.02
N ARG A 14 -0.79 -31.28 0.14
CA ARG A 14 -0.52 -32.60 -0.48
C ARG A 14 0.18 -33.56 0.46
N VAL A 15 0.80 -33.06 1.52
CA VAL A 15 1.64 -33.83 2.45
C VAL A 15 1.03 -33.86 3.85
N ARG A 16 0.26 -32.83 4.22
CA ARG A 16 -0.33 -32.67 5.55
C ARG A 16 -1.84 -32.78 5.52
N GLU A 17 -2.37 -33.75 6.26
CA GLU A 17 -3.81 -33.96 6.43
C GLU A 17 -4.46 -32.95 7.38
N ASP A 18 -3.69 -32.37 8.32
CA ASP A 18 -4.15 -31.44 9.35
C ASP A 18 -4.24 -29.97 8.87
N MET A 19 -4.11 -29.76 7.57
CA MET A 19 -4.08 -28.43 6.96
C MET A 19 -5.39 -28.11 6.22
N ASP A 20 -5.89 -26.88 6.37
CA ASP A 20 -6.99 -26.38 5.55
C ASP A 20 -6.44 -25.84 4.21
N PRO A 21 -6.73 -26.49 3.07
CA PRO A 21 -6.22 -26.06 1.75
C PRO A 21 -6.76 -24.69 1.32
N ASN A 22 -7.82 -24.18 1.94
CA ASN A 22 -8.38 -22.86 1.66
C ASN A 22 -7.76 -21.75 2.51
N ASN A 23 -7.02 -22.11 3.57
CA ASN A 23 -6.43 -21.17 4.50
C ASN A 23 -4.94 -20.92 4.24
N TYR A 24 -4.67 -20.05 3.27
CA TYR A 24 -3.32 -19.60 2.92
C TYR A 24 -2.67 -18.61 3.93
N LEU A 25 -3.21 -18.54 5.16
CA LEU A 25 -2.66 -17.76 6.27
C LEU A 25 -2.04 -18.63 7.37
N GLN A 26 -2.01 -19.96 7.21
CA GLN A 26 -1.34 -20.91 8.12
C GLN A 26 0.20 -20.83 7.96
N PHE A 27 0.77 -19.67 8.30
CA PHE A 27 2.18 -19.33 8.06
C PHE A 27 3.17 -20.25 8.76
N ASP A 28 2.82 -20.79 9.93
CA ASP A 28 3.66 -21.74 10.65
C ASP A 28 3.80 -23.08 9.93
N ILE A 29 2.83 -23.43 9.09
CA ILE A 29 2.86 -24.66 8.29
C ILE A 29 3.52 -24.38 6.94
N ILE A 30 3.04 -23.36 6.20
CA ILE A 30 3.50 -23.15 4.82
C ILE A 30 4.94 -22.66 4.72
N ARG A 31 5.55 -22.18 5.82
CA ARG A 31 6.95 -21.72 5.85
C ARG A 31 7.97 -22.77 5.44
N ASP A 32 7.62 -24.06 5.53
CA ASP A 32 8.49 -25.18 5.17
C ASP A 32 8.27 -25.68 3.74
N TYR A 33 7.32 -25.07 3.02
CA TYR A 33 6.96 -25.41 1.65
C TYR A 33 7.13 -24.18 0.74
N PRO A 34 8.37 -23.76 0.43
CA PRO A 34 8.61 -22.56 -0.35
C PRO A 34 8.16 -22.72 -1.81
N PRO A 35 7.64 -21.66 -2.45
CA PRO A 35 7.42 -21.66 -3.89
C PRO A 35 8.74 -21.84 -4.64
N HIS A 36 8.72 -22.52 -5.79
CA HIS A 36 9.92 -22.80 -6.60
C HIS A 36 10.76 -21.58 -6.96
N SER A 37 10.16 -20.39 -7.05
CA SER A 37 10.85 -19.14 -7.36
C SER A 37 11.56 -18.48 -6.17
N MET A 38 11.58 -19.10 -5.00
CA MET A 38 12.11 -18.51 -3.77
C MET A 38 12.87 -19.51 -2.93
N SER A 39 13.98 -19.08 -2.33
CA SER A 39 14.71 -19.92 -1.39
C SER A 39 13.92 -20.14 -0.10
N LEU A 40 14.15 -21.29 0.55
CA LEU A 40 13.53 -21.65 1.82
C LEU A 40 13.76 -20.59 2.90
N GLU A 41 14.97 -20.03 2.97
CA GLU A 41 15.33 -19.03 3.96
C GLU A 41 14.53 -17.73 3.79
N VAL A 42 14.49 -17.19 2.56
CA VAL A 42 13.74 -15.98 2.25
C VAL A 42 12.24 -16.19 2.50
N TRP A 43 11.73 -17.36 2.12
CA TRP A 43 10.33 -17.70 2.37
C TRP A 43 10.00 -17.76 3.86
N ARG A 44 10.83 -18.45 4.66
CA ARG A 44 10.68 -18.51 6.13
C ARG A 44 10.73 -17.12 6.76
N ALA A 45 11.61 -16.23 6.29
CA ALA A 45 11.67 -14.85 6.76
C ALA A 45 10.38 -14.08 6.46
N LEU A 46 9.81 -14.24 5.26
CA LEU A 46 8.53 -13.63 4.89
C LEU A 46 7.37 -14.19 5.73
N CYS A 47 7.28 -15.51 5.90
CA CYS A 47 6.26 -16.14 6.73
C CYS A 47 6.31 -15.63 8.17
N ARG A 48 7.50 -15.51 8.77
CA ARG A 48 7.67 -14.90 10.10
C ARG A 48 7.14 -13.46 10.15
N ARG A 49 7.44 -12.65 9.14
CA ARG A 49 6.97 -11.26 9.07
C ARG A 49 5.45 -11.14 8.92
N TRP A 50 4.84 -12.08 8.18
CA TRP A 50 3.40 -12.09 7.94
C TRP A 50 2.60 -12.74 9.07
N ASN A 51 3.21 -13.61 9.86
CA ASN A 51 2.59 -14.27 11.01
C ASN A 51 2.56 -13.39 12.27
N THR A 52 2.36 -12.09 12.10
CA THR A 52 2.20 -11.16 13.23
C THR A 52 0.74 -10.70 13.30
N PRO A 53 0.18 -10.50 14.50
CA PRO A 53 -1.20 -10.01 14.65
C PRO A 53 -1.43 -8.68 13.89
N GLY A 54 -0.45 -7.78 13.95
CA GLY A 54 -0.50 -6.50 13.24
C GLY A 54 -0.58 -6.65 11.72
N TRP A 55 0.20 -7.57 11.14
CA TRP A 55 0.16 -7.82 9.71
C TRP A 55 -1.15 -8.50 9.29
N LEU A 56 -1.60 -9.51 10.04
CA LEU A 56 -2.86 -10.22 9.79
C LEU A 56 -4.06 -9.26 9.81
N ASN A 57 -4.13 -8.40 10.82
CA ASN A 57 -5.18 -7.38 10.93
C ASN A 57 -5.13 -6.41 9.75
N LYS A 58 -3.94 -5.92 9.38
CA LYS A 58 -3.76 -5.04 8.22
C LYS A 58 -4.15 -5.73 6.90
N SER A 59 -3.83 -7.01 6.75
CA SER A 59 -4.21 -7.82 5.58
C SER A 59 -5.73 -7.99 5.50
N LYS A 60 -6.41 -8.31 6.62
CA LYS A 60 -7.87 -8.41 6.70
C LYS A 60 -8.54 -7.09 6.35
N SER A 61 -8.11 -5.99 6.97
CA SER A 61 -8.64 -4.64 6.69
C SER A 61 -8.39 -4.24 5.23
N GLY A 62 -7.18 -4.47 4.70
CA GLY A 62 -6.88 -4.18 3.30
C GLY A 62 -7.69 -5.03 2.32
N SER A 63 -8.03 -6.27 2.67
CA SER A 63 -8.93 -7.11 1.88
C SER A 63 -10.36 -6.57 1.90
N ARG A 64 -10.87 -6.24 3.10
CA ARG A 64 -12.20 -5.65 3.28
C ARG A 64 -12.34 -4.33 2.54
N ASN A 65 -11.36 -3.44 2.63
CA ASN A 65 -11.36 -2.14 1.96
C ASN A 65 -11.36 -2.26 0.43
N ARG A 66 -10.72 -3.30 -0.13
CA ARG A 66 -10.77 -3.57 -1.58
C ARG A 66 -12.13 -4.13 -2.01
N ARG A 67 -12.79 -4.89 -1.13
CA ARG A 67 -14.10 -5.51 -1.37
C ARG A 67 -15.27 -4.58 -1.10
N SER A 68 -15.10 -3.57 -0.24
CA SER A 68 -16.11 -2.54 -0.01
C SER A 68 -16.24 -1.70 -1.29
N GLY A 69 -17.24 -2.04 -2.09
CA GLY A 69 -17.74 -1.13 -3.11
C GLY A 69 -18.50 0.03 -2.46
N ASN A 70 -18.56 1.16 -3.16
CA ASN A 70 -19.57 2.18 -2.83
C ASN A 70 -20.98 1.61 -3.04
N MET A 71 -22.02 2.33 -2.60
CA MET A 71 -23.44 1.91 -2.67
C MET A 71 -23.92 1.49 -4.09
N ASN A 72 -23.11 1.73 -5.13
CA ASN A 72 -23.37 1.35 -6.52
C ASN A 72 -22.52 0.15 -6.99
N GLY A 73 -21.97 -0.66 -6.08
CA GLY A 73 -21.25 -1.91 -6.41
C GLY A 73 -19.88 -1.72 -7.06
N LYS A 74 -19.39 -0.48 -7.23
CA LYS A 74 -18.04 -0.23 -7.75
C LYS A 74 -17.07 -0.24 -6.58
N SER A 75 -16.11 -1.18 -6.59
CA SER A 75 -14.99 -1.23 -5.64
C SER A 75 -14.48 0.18 -5.33
N SER A 76 -14.20 0.47 -4.05
CA SER A 76 -13.54 1.71 -3.64
C SER A 76 -12.19 1.79 -4.36
N ARG A 77 -12.20 2.37 -5.57
CA ARG A 77 -10.99 2.73 -6.28
C ARG A 77 -10.35 3.76 -5.38
N HIS A 78 -9.14 3.46 -4.93
CA HIS A 78 -8.25 4.50 -4.45
C HIS A 78 -8.03 5.46 -5.63
N THR A 79 -8.92 6.44 -5.80
CA THR A 79 -8.54 7.71 -6.38
C THR A 79 -7.61 8.29 -5.35
N GLY A 80 -6.32 7.96 -5.45
CA GLY A 80 -5.27 8.68 -4.75
C GLY A 80 -5.40 10.12 -5.20
N GLY A 81 -6.18 10.88 -4.44
CA GLY A 81 -6.67 12.20 -4.81
C GLY A 81 -5.54 13.21 -4.83
N SER A 82 -4.63 13.10 -5.80
CA SER A 82 -4.06 14.30 -6.38
C SER A 82 -5.18 15.00 -7.12
N MET A 83 -5.63 16.13 -6.58
CA MET A 83 -6.44 17.12 -7.29
C MET A 83 -5.93 17.24 -8.73
N GLY A 84 -6.80 16.99 -9.70
CA GLY A 84 -6.42 17.00 -11.11
C GLY A 84 -5.87 18.37 -11.53
N TYR A 85 -5.06 18.40 -12.59
CA TYR A 85 -4.46 19.65 -13.08
C TYR A 85 -5.51 20.75 -13.30
N ALA A 86 -6.62 20.43 -13.98
CA ALA A 86 -7.71 21.38 -14.25
C ALA A 86 -8.37 21.92 -12.96
N GLU A 87 -8.61 21.04 -11.99
CA GLU A 87 -9.18 21.42 -10.69
C GLU A 87 -8.22 22.33 -9.91
N ARG A 88 -6.92 22.01 -9.94
CA ARG A 88 -5.85 22.80 -9.31
C ARG A 88 -5.69 24.17 -9.98
N HIS A 89 -5.72 24.19 -11.32
CA HIS A 89 -5.67 25.38 -12.14
C HIS A 89 -6.83 26.32 -11.81
N ALA A 90 -8.07 25.82 -11.84
CA ALA A 90 -9.27 26.59 -11.51
C ALA A 90 -9.25 27.13 -10.08
N ARG A 91 -8.78 26.34 -9.10
CA ARG A 91 -8.65 26.80 -7.71
C ARG A 91 -7.62 27.91 -7.55
N MET A 92 -6.48 27.82 -8.23
CA MET A 92 -5.45 28.86 -8.14
C MET A 92 -5.82 30.12 -8.90
N LYS A 93 -6.48 30.01 -10.05
CA LYS A 93 -7.04 31.15 -10.77
C LYS A 93 -7.98 31.96 -9.88
N ARG A 94 -8.89 31.27 -9.17
CA ARG A 94 -9.78 31.90 -8.17
C ARG A 94 -9.03 32.56 -7.01
N LYS A 95 -7.94 31.95 -6.53
CA LYS A 95 -7.17 32.48 -5.38
C LYS A 95 -6.24 33.64 -5.74
N MET A 96 -5.68 33.64 -6.95
CA MET A 96 -4.71 34.64 -7.41
C MET A 96 -5.37 35.76 -8.23
N ASN A 97 -6.63 35.58 -8.63
CA ASN A 97 -7.34 36.45 -9.58
C ASN A 97 -6.56 36.70 -10.89
N ALA A 98 -5.71 35.75 -11.26
CA ALA A 98 -4.79 35.81 -12.38
C ALA A 98 -4.53 34.39 -12.92
N GLU A 99 -4.08 34.27 -14.17
CA GLU A 99 -3.82 32.97 -14.79
C GLU A 99 -2.57 32.30 -14.19
N PRO A 100 -2.70 31.14 -13.51
CA PRO A 100 -1.56 30.50 -12.86
C PRO A 100 -0.61 29.88 -13.89
N ASN A 101 0.68 30.16 -13.78
CA ASN A 101 1.70 29.51 -14.60
C ASN A 101 1.89 28.03 -14.17
N PHE A 102 2.18 27.15 -15.12
CA PHE A 102 2.59 25.76 -14.91
C PHE A 102 3.56 25.57 -13.73
N LYS A 103 4.61 26.40 -13.65
CA LYS A 103 5.56 26.36 -12.52
C LYS A 103 4.88 26.55 -11.16
N GLN A 104 3.90 27.44 -11.06
CA GLN A 104 3.13 27.68 -9.82
C GLN A 104 2.16 26.51 -9.52
N ILE A 105 1.66 25.84 -10.56
CA ILE A 105 0.78 24.67 -10.45
C ILE A 105 1.54 23.43 -9.97
N PHE A 106 2.82 23.29 -10.28
CA PHE A 106 3.56 22.07 -9.91
C PHE A 106 4.56 22.26 -8.76
N LEU A 107 5.21 23.42 -8.64
CA LEU A 107 6.29 23.60 -7.66
C LEU A 107 5.80 23.98 -6.26
N LYS A 108 4.73 24.79 -6.16
CA LYS A 108 4.15 25.24 -4.88
C LYS A 108 3.75 24.06 -3.94
N PRO A 109 3.10 22.97 -4.40
CA PRO A 109 2.79 21.83 -3.54
C PRO A 109 4.00 20.96 -3.19
N ILE A 110 5.04 20.91 -4.03
CA ILE A 110 6.27 20.15 -3.75
C ILE A 110 7.04 20.81 -2.61
N SER A 111 7.18 22.15 -2.60
CA SER A 111 7.86 22.84 -1.50
C SER A 111 7.07 22.77 -0.18
N LEU A 112 5.74 22.87 -0.22
CA LEU A 112 4.87 22.70 0.97
C LEU A 112 4.88 21.27 1.54
N LYS A 113 4.95 20.24 0.68
CA LYS A 113 5.11 18.84 1.13
C LYS A 113 6.45 18.58 1.81
N ASN A 114 7.52 19.23 1.32
CA ASN A 114 8.85 19.12 1.93
C ASN A 114 8.97 19.95 3.21
N ALA A 115 8.29 21.11 3.28
CA ALA A 115 8.18 21.91 4.49
C ALA A 115 7.42 21.16 5.60
N ASN A 116 6.30 20.52 5.27
CA ASN A 116 5.52 19.72 6.24
C ASN A 116 6.21 18.42 6.68
N LYS A 117 7.35 18.04 6.09
CA LYS A 117 8.18 16.93 6.57
C LYS A 117 9.22 17.37 7.61
N ASN A 118 9.48 18.67 7.76
CA ASN A 118 10.64 19.18 8.52
C ASN A 118 10.28 20.11 9.70
N TYR A 119 9.06 20.06 10.25
CA TYR A 119 8.76 20.80 11.48
C TYR A 119 8.60 19.89 12.69
N GLY A 120 9.73 19.30 13.08
CA GLY A 120 10.18 19.27 14.47
C GLY A 120 11.59 19.87 14.49
N THR A 121 11.79 20.95 15.24
CA THR A 121 13.02 21.77 15.33
C THR A 121 13.26 22.74 14.16
N GLY A 122 13.42 24.02 14.52
CA GLY A 122 13.34 25.16 13.62
C GLY A 122 14.60 25.48 12.81
N THR A 123 14.53 26.66 12.20
CA THR A 123 15.52 27.36 11.35
C THR A 123 15.67 26.83 9.92
N LEU A 124 15.00 27.50 8.98
CA LEU A 124 15.29 27.48 7.54
C LEU A 124 16.45 28.45 7.26
N THR A 125 17.64 27.92 6.98
CA THR A 125 18.72 28.67 6.32
C THR A 125 18.58 28.53 4.81
N TYR A 126 18.42 29.67 4.12
CA TYR A 126 18.52 29.75 2.66
C TYR A 126 19.99 29.58 2.28
N ILE A 127 20.31 28.57 1.47
CA ILE A 127 21.60 28.47 0.78
C ILE A 127 21.37 29.10 -0.60
N THR A 128 22.15 30.15 -0.86
CA THR A 128 22.19 30.97 -2.07
C THR A 128 22.65 30.18 -3.30
#